data_AF-A0AAP3CIP2-F1
#
_entry.id   AF-A0AAP3CIP2-F1
#
_cell.length_a   1.000
_cell.length_b   1.000
_cell.length_c   1.000
_cell.angle_alpha   90.00
_cell.angle_beta   90.00
_cell.angle_gamma   90.00
#
_symmetry.space_group_name_H-M   'P 1'
#
loop_
_entity.id
_entity.type
_entity.pdbx_description
1 polymer ?
#
loop_
_entity_poly.entity_id
_entity_poly.type
_entity_poly.pdbx_seq_one_letter_code
_entity_poly.pdbx_strand_id
1 'polypeptide(L)'
;MRYRCPWFYAYPYEMRRPPAPAGNTDTFVRSAKQAAGMFADAQLVLSRIAGSQELSRRIMTAAEQSDKQSVKRLIKQMGVRHDVDAVFNPDGIYISLIGTQSRMILALRWSEDRNHFASIR
;
A
#
# COMPACT_ATOMS: atom_id res chain seq x y z
N MET A 1 -48.88 22.97 -20.63
CA MET A 1 -49.46 21.62 -20.53
C MET A 1 -48.34 20.62 -20.26
N ARG A 2 -48.59 19.69 -19.33
CA ARG A 2 -47.61 18.80 -18.66
C ARG A 2 -46.96 17.82 -19.65
N TYR A 3 -45.64 17.84 -19.77
CA TYR A 3 -44.90 16.67 -20.24
C TYR A 3 -44.75 15.70 -19.07
N ARG A 4 -45.55 14.63 -19.12
CA ARG A 4 -45.44 13.46 -18.24
C ARG A 4 -44.17 12.71 -18.65
N CYS A 5 -43.09 12.87 -17.90
CA CYS A 5 -41.92 11.99 -18.04
C CYS A 5 -42.32 10.59 -17.55
N PRO A 6 -42.33 9.56 -18.40
CA PRO A 6 -42.62 8.21 -17.97
C PRO A 6 -41.36 7.62 -17.33
N TRP A 7 -41.44 7.44 -16.01
CA TRP A 7 -40.77 6.42 -15.20
C TRP A 7 -39.51 5.78 -15.82
N PHE A 8 -38.35 6.28 -15.40
CA PHE A 8 -37.11 5.50 -15.45
C PHE A 8 -37.27 4.31 -14.49
N TYR A 9 -37.61 3.14 -15.03
CA TYR A 9 -37.36 1.87 -14.36
C TYR A 9 -35.84 1.71 -14.24
N ALA A 10 -35.29 2.09 -13.09
CA ALA A 10 -33.95 1.69 -12.70
C ALA A 10 -33.98 0.18 -12.45
N TYR A 11 -33.67 -0.61 -13.47
CA TYR A 11 -33.33 -2.02 -13.27
C TYR A 11 -32.01 -2.05 -12.49
N PRO A 12 -31.97 -2.63 -11.27
CA PRO A 12 -30.71 -2.95 -10.63
C PRO A 12 -30.10 -4.09 -11.44
N TYR A 13 -29.31 -3.76 -12.46
CA TYR A 13 -28.40 -4.73 -13.04
C TYR A 13 -27.33 -5.00 -11.96
N GLU A 14 -27.58 -6.00 -11.12
CA GLU A 14 -26.51 -6.68 -10.41
C GLU A 14 -25.54 -7.16 -11.48
N MET A 15 -24.42 -6.45 -11.64
CA MET A 15 -23.28 -6.86 -12.44
C MET A 15 -22.75 -8.17 -11.83
N ARG A 16 -23.39 -9.30 -12.17
CA ARG A 16 -22.97 -10.63 -11.76
C ARG A 16 -21.68 -10.91 -12.54
N ARG A 17 -20.54 -10.59 -11.92
CA ARG A 17 -19.24 -10.91 -12.51
C ARG A 17 -19.20 -12.42 -12.75
N PRO A 18 -18.85 -12.88 -13.97
CA PRO A 18 -18.69 -14.30 -14.20
C PRO A 18 -17.68 -14.88 -13.21
N PRO A 19 -17.87 -16.14 -12.77
CA PRO A 19 -16.95 -16.77 -11.84
C PRO A 19 -15.53 -16.74 -12.41
N ALA A 20 -14.56 -16.52 -11.52
CA ALA A 20 -13.16 -16.49 -11.88
C ALA A 20 -12.76 -17.79 -12.62
N PRO A 21 -12.03 -17.72 -13.75
CA PRO A 21 -11.54 -18.93 -14.42
C PRO A 21 -10.62 -19.74 -13.49
N ALA A 22 -10.57 -21.06 -13.70
CA ALA A 22 -9.82 -21.97 -12.83
C ALA A 22 -8.34 -21.58 -12.63
N GLY A 23 -7.68 -21.05 -13.67
CA GLY A 23 -6.29 -20.56 -13.60
C GLY A 23 -6.05 -19.36 -12.68
N ASN A 24 -7.12 -18.71 -12.20
CA ASN A 24 -7.00 -17.66 -11.18
C ASN A 24 -6.61 -18.24 -9.82
N THR A 25 -6.94 -19.50 -9.54
CA THR A 25 -6.55 -20.17 -8.30
C THR A 25 -5.03 -20.35 -8.24
N ASP A 26 -4.41 -20.84 -9.30
CA ASP A 26 -2.95 -20.95 -9.40
C ASP A 26 -2.26 -19.59 -9.28
N THR A 27 -2.81 -18.57 -9.93
CA THR A 27 -2.29 -17.20 -9.84
C THR A 27 -2.38 -16.68 -8.40
N PHE A 28 -3.49 -16.92 -7.71
CA PHE A 28 -3.70 -16.52 -6.31
C PHE A 28 -2.77 -17.27 -5.35
N VAL A 29 -2.55 -18.57 -5.56
CA VAL A 29 -1.59 -19.35 -4.76
C VAL A 29 -0.16 -18.86 -4.97
N ARG A 30 0.22 -18.53 -6.22
CA ARG A 30 1.56 -17.98 -6.50
C ARG A 30 1.75 -16.59 -5.89
N SER A 31 0.75 -15.71 -5.95
CA SER A 31 0.82 -14.40 -5.32
C SER A 31 0.94 -14.51 -3.79
N ALA A 32 0.24 -15.46 -3.17
CA ALA A 32 0.37 -15.74 -1.73
C ALA A 32 1.79 -16.22 -1.35
N LYS A 33 2.38 -17.14 -2.15
CA LYS A 33 3.77 -17.60 -1.94
C LYS A 33 4.79 -16.48 -2.08
N GLN A 34 4.59 -15.58 -3.05
CA GLN A 34 5.46 -14.41 -3.21
C GLN A 34 5.29 -13.42 -2.06
N ALA A 35 4.06 -13.16 -1.63
CA ALA A 35 3.77 -12.28 -0.51
C ALA A 35 4.39 -12.78 0.81
N ALA A 36 4.48 -14.10 1.03
CA ALA A 36 5.18 -14.67 2.17
C ALA A 36 6.68 -14.30 2.17
N GLY A 37 7.34 -14.27 1.01
CA GLY A 37 8.72 -13.78 0.89
C GLY A 37 8.84 -12.27 1.16
N MET A 38 7.88 -11.48 0.69
CA MET A 38 7.81 -10.03 0.99
C MET A 38 7.59 -9.75 2.46
N PHE A 39 6.88 -10.64 3.17
CA PHE A 39 6.63 -10.48 4.60
C PHE A 39 7.94 -10.49 5.40
N ALA A 40 8.90 -11.34 5.04
CA ALA A 40 10.21 -11.35 5.70
C ALA A 40 10.94 -10.01 5.53
N ASP A 41 10.91 -9.44 4.32
CA ASP A 41 11.47 -8.12 4.06
C ASP A 41 10.73 -7.01 4.83
N ALA A 42 9.40 -7.11 4.91
CA ALA A 42 8.59 -6.18 5.71
C ALA A 42 8.93 -6.25 7.19
N GLN A 43 9.06 -7.46 7.75
CA GLN A 43 9.48 -7.66 9.14
C GLN A 43 10.86 -7.05 9.39
N LEU A 44 11.80 -7.20 8.45
CA LEU A 44 13.11 -6.58 8.54
C LEU A 44 13.02 -5.05 8.59
N VAL A 45 12.28 -4.44 7.65
CA VAL A 45 12.06 -2.98 7.63
C VAL A 45 11.47 -2.49 8.95
N LEU A 46 10.39 -3.13 9.39
CA LEU A 46 9.71 -2.76 10.64
C LEU A 46 10.63 -2.90 11.85
N SER A 47 11.41 -3.97 11.94
CA SER A 47 12.35 -4.19 13.05
C SER A 47 13.47 -3.14 13.08
N ARG A 48 13.98 -2.71 11.92
CA ARG A 48 15.03 -1.69 11.82
C ARG A 48 14.52 -0.31 12.21
N ILE A 49 13.31 0.04 11.76
CA ILE A 49 12.64 1.29 12.13
C ILE A 49 12.37 1.31 13.64
N ALA A 50 11.71 0.27 14.17
CA ALA A 50 11.39 0.18 15.60
C ALA A 50 12.63 0.14 16.50
N GLY A 51 13.72 -0.49 16.03
CA GLY A 51 14.97 -0.62 16.77
C GLY A 51 15.90 0.59 16.69
N SER A 52 15.60 1.63 15.90
CA SER A 52 16.49 2.79 15.73
C SER A 52 15.72 4.10 15.61
N GLN A 53 15.78 4.89 16.68
CA GLN A 53 15.20 6.23 16.71
C GLN A 53 15.87 7.17 15.69
N GLU A 54 17.20 7.08 15.52
CA GLU A 54 17.92 7.91 14.55
C GLU A 54 17.54 7.56 13.10
N LEU A 55 17.38 6.27 12.77
CA LEU A 55 16.88 5.85 11.47
C LEU A 55 15.46 6.39 11.22
N SER A 56 14.58 6.24 12.20
CA SER A 56 13.20 6.73 12.13
C SER A 56 13.16 8.23 11.89
N ARG A 57 13.97 9.00 12.64
CA ARG A 57 14.08 10.46 12.48
C ARG A 57 14.57 10.84 11.09
N ARG A 58 15.57 10.16 10.54
CA ARG A 58 16.06 10.42 9.16
C ARG A 58 14.99 10.16 8.10
N ILE A 59 14.21 9.09 8.27
CA ILE A 59 13.10 8.77 7.36
C ILE A 59 12.03 9.85 7.45
N MET A 60 11.64 10.26 8.66
CA MET A 60 10.68 11.33 8.88
C MET A 60 11.17 12.65 8.27
N THR A 61 12.40 13.07 8.53
CA THR A 61 12.97 14.30 7.96
C THR A 61 13.02 14.27 6.43
N ALA A 62 13.40 13.13 5.84
CA ALA A 62 13.39 12.99 4.38
C ALA A 62 11.97 13.06 3.80
N ALA A 63 10.99 12.46 4.50
CA ALA A 63 9.58 12.53 4.11
C ALA A 63 9.01 13.95 4.23
N GLU A 64 9.31 14.67 5.31
CA GLU A 64 8.92 16.08 5.52
C GLU A 64 9.47 16.98 4.42
N GLN A 65 10.69 16.71 3.95
CA GLN A 65 11.33 17.42 2.83
C GLN A 65 10.81 16.99 1.45
N SER A 66 9.83 16.08 1.40
CA SER A 66 9.33 15.48 0.17
C SER A 66 10.38 14.73 -0.68
N ASP A 67 11.48 14.31 -0.07
CA ASP A 67 12.57 13.59 -0.74
C ASP A 67 12.29 12.07 -0.80
N LYS A 68 11.48 11.69 -1.79
CA LYS A 68 11.17 10.28 -2.07
C LYS A 68 12.40 9.43 -2.34
N GLN A 69 13.45 9.98 -2.94
CA GLN A 69 14.65 9.22 -3.30
C GLN A 69 15.45 8.84 -2.06
N SER A 70 15.62 9.78 -1.13
CA SER A 70 16.27 9.49 0.15
C SER A 70 15.49 8.49 0.99
N VAL A 71 14.16 8.60 1.05
CA VAL A 71 13.32 7.60 1.75
C VAL A 71 13.50 6.21 1.15
N LYS A 72 13.41 6.06 -0.18
CA LYS A 72 13.63 4.78 -0.87
C LYS A 72 15.02 4.22 -0.61
N ARG A 73 16.06 5.07 -0.66
CA ARG A 73 17.46 4.68 -0.40
C ARG A 73 17.64 4.19 1.03
N LEU A 74 17.10 4.91 2.02
CA LEU A 74 17.16 4.51 3.43
C LEU A 74 16.48 3.16 3.67
N ILE A 75 15.34 2.90 3.03
CA ILE A 75 14.64 1.62 3.15
C ILE A 75 15.42 0.50 2.43
N LYS A 76 15.96 0.74 1.22
CA LYS A 76 16.79 -0.26 0.52
C LYS A 76 18.06 -0.61 1.30
N GLN A 77 18.66 0.35 2.01
CA GLN A 77 19.83 0.12 2.86
C GLN A 77 19.55 -0.84 4.04
N MET A 78 18.29 -1.11 4.37
CA MET A 78 17.92 -2.08 5.41
C MET A 78 18.11 -3.53 4.98
N GLY A 79 18.41 -3.78 3.69
CA GLY A 79 18.63 -5.13 3.15
C GLY A 79 17.40 -5.73 2.46
N VAL A 80 16.42 -4.90 2.09
CA VAL A 80 15.23 -5.33 1.35
C VAL A 80 15.61 -5.81 -0.04
N ARG A 81 15.11 -6.99 -0.43
CA ARG A 81 15.41 -7.61 -1.73
C ARG A 81 14.44 -7.14 -2.81
N HIS A 82 13.19 -6.86 -2.43
CA HIS A 82 12.15 -6.42 -3.35
C HIS A 82 12.28 -4.94 -3.69
N ASP A 83 11.63 -4.52 -4.79
CA ASP A 83 11.57 -3.10 -5.10
C ASP A 83 10.65 -2.37 -4.11
N VAL A 84 10.98 -1.11 -3.83
CA VAL A 84 10.35 -0.32 -2.79
C VAL A 84 9.86 1.00 -3.35
N ASP A 85 8.59 1.28 -3.09
CA ASP A 85 8.02 2.60 -3.26
C ASP A 85 7.56 3.18 -1.91
N ALA A 86 7.55 4.49 -1.81
CA ALA A 86 7.18 5.18 -0.59
C ALA A 86 6.33 6.41 -0.90
N VAL A 87 5.18 6.50 -0.24
CA VAL A 87 4.30 7.67 -0.27
C VAL A 87 4.10 8.11 1.17
N PHE A 88 4.19 9.40 1.43
CA PHE A 88 4.11 9.95 2.78
C PHE A 88 3.28 11.22 2.77
N ASN A 89 2.71 11.51 3.92
CA ASN A 89 2.10 12.79 4.26
C ASN A 89 2.67 13.24 5.62
N PRO A 90 2.32 14.44 6.12
CA PRO A 90 2.80 14.89 7.42
C PRO A 90 2.41 13.97 8.60
N ASP A 91 1.47 13.06 8.43
CA ASP A 91 0.97 12.18 9.50
C ASP A 91 1.62 10.79 9.51
N GLY A 92 2.18 10.33 8.37
CA GLY A 92 2.71 8.99 8.23
C GLY A 92 3.27 8.64 6.84
N ILE A 93 3.60 7.36 6.69
CA ILE A 93 4.22 6.78 5.49
C ILE A 93 3.58 5.45 5.10
N TYR A 94 3.45 5.25 3.80
CA TYR A 94 3.09 4.01 3.12
C TYR A 94 4.32 3.51 2.40
N ILE A 95 4.82 2.36 2.85
CA ILE A 95 5.92 1.65 2.20
C ILE A 95 5.30 0.52 1.38
N SER A 96 5.48 0.56 0.07
CA SER A 96 5.04 -0.50 -0.83
C SER A 96 6.22 -1.38 -1.22
N LEU A 97 6.15 -2.66 -0.86
CA LEU A 97 7.03 -3.69 -1.41
C LEU A 97 6.37 -4.25 -2.67
N ILE A 98 7.08 -4.18 -3.79
CA ILE A 98 6.57 -4.53 -5.11
C ILE A 98 7.25 -5.80 -5.60
N GLY A 99 6.44 -6.76 -6.04
CA GLY A 99 6.92 -7.92 -6.78
C GLY A 99 6.04 -8.19 -7.99
N THR A 100 6.34 -9.29 -8.65
CA THR A 100 5.79 -9.60 -9.97
C THR A 100 4.30 -9.96 -9.95
N GLN A 101 3.79 -10.52 -8.86
CA GLN A 101 2.42 -11.02 -8.70
C GLN A 101 1.75 -10.57 -7.40
N SER A 102 2.51 -9.98 -6.47
CA SER A 102 2.01 -9.47 -5.19
C SER A 102 2.55 -8.08 -4.88
N ARG A 103 1.81 -7.35 -4.05
CA ARG A 103 2.21 -6.06 -3.48
C ARG A 103 1.87 -6.06 -2.00
N MET A 104 2.82 -5.67 -1.16
CA MET A 104 2.61 -5.50 0.27
C MET A 104 2.72 -4.03 0.63
N ILE A 105 1.77 -3.52 1.41
CA ILE A 105 1.72 -2.12 1.81
C ILE A 105 1.81 -2.05 3.33
N LEU A 106 2.84 -1.39 3.83
CA LEU A 106 3.04 -1.11 5.25
C LEU A 106 2.65 0.34 5.50
N ALA A 107 1.66 0.55 6.35
CA ALA A 107 1.22 1.88 6.73
C ALA A 107 1.68 2.18 8.16
N LEU A 108 2.53 3.19 8.32
CA LEU A 108 3.07 3.62 9.60
C LEU A 108 2.69 5.08 9.86
N ARG A 109 2.36 5.39 11.11
CA ARG A 109 2.04 6.74 11.56
C ARG A 109 3.12 7.28 12.48
N TRP A 110 3.30 8.58 12.49
CA TRP A 110 4.12 9.29 13.48
C TRP A 110 3.41 10.51 14.09
N SER A 111 2.22 10.87 13.59
CA SER A 111 1.35 11.90 14.19
C SER A 111 0.24 11.26 15.02
N GLU A 112 -0.03 11.83 16.20
CA GLU A 112 -1.09 11.39 17.11
C GLU A 112 -2.43 12.10 16.87
N ASP A 113 -2.41 13.27 16.24
CA ASP A 113 -3.55 14.19 16.24
C ASP A 113 -4.65 13.85 15.22
N ARG A 114 -4.41 12.95 14.25
CA ARG A 114 -5.39 12.65 13.18
C ARG A 114 -5.43 11.17 12.77
N ASN A 115 -6.62 10.58 12.84
CA ASN A 115 -6.89 9.20 12.44
C ASN A 115 -7.17 9.13 10.92
N HIS A 116 -6.17 9.36 10.05
CA HIS A 116 -6.37 9.39 8.59
C HIS A 116 -5.26 8.66 7.81
N PHE A 117 -5.26 7.33 7.87
CA PHE A 117 -4.73 6.50 6.77
C PHE A 117 -5.66 6.49 5.53
N ALA A 118 -6.67 7.37 5.47
CA ALA A 118 -7.69 7.38 4.43
C ALA A 118 -7.35 8.28 3.23
N SER A 119 -6.34 9.14 3.33
CA SER A 119 -6.14 10.25 2.39
C SER A 119 -4.95 10.13 1.44
N ILE A 120 -4.22 9.01 1.48
CA ILE A 120 -3.13 8.76 0.53
C ILE A 120 -3.72 7.99 -0.67
N ARG A 121 -4.10 8.73 -1.71
CA ARG A 121 -4.45 8.22 -3.05
C ARG A 121 -3.23 8.25 -3.97
#